data_AF-A0A379A9V5-F1
#
_entry.id   AF-A0A379A9V5-F1
#
_cell.length_a   1.000
_cell.length_b   1.000
_cell.length_c   1.000
_cell.angle_alpha   90.00
_cell.angle_beta   90.00
_cell.angle_gamma   90.00
#
_symmetry.space_group_name_H-M   'P 1'
#
loop_
_entity.id
_entity.type
_entity.pdbx_description
1 polymer ?
#
loop_
_entity_poly.entity_id
_entity_poly.type
_entity_poly.pdbx_seq_one_letter_code
_entity_poly.pdbx_strand_id
1 'polypeptide(L)'
;MIYEAHVRGLTQQHPEIPETLRGTYAALGHPVMVNYLRSLGITTLELLPVAHFASEPRLLQLGLSNYWGYNPFALWAVDPRYASGQPDVTPLQEFQQAVKNLHAAGIEVLLDVVFNPHR
;
A
#
# COMPACT_ATOMS: atom_id res chain seq x y z
N MET A 1 -4.44 16.77 -8.62
CA MET A 1 -5.43 16.33 -7.60
C MET A 1 -4.83 15.14 -6.89
N ILE A 2 -4.72 15.22 -5.56
CA ILE A 2 -4.17 14.15 -4.72
C ILE A 2 -5.30 13.26 -4.22
N TYR A 3 -5.10 11.95 -4.25
CA TYR A 3 -6.00 10.96 -3.70
C TYR A 3 -5.25 10.15 -2.65
N GLU A 4 -5.58 10.36 -1.37
CA GLU A 4 -5.01 9.62 -0.25
C GLU A 4 -5.69 8.25 -0.11
N ALA A 5 -4.91 7.19 0.04
CA ALA A 5 -5.43 5.84 0.17
C ALA A 5 -4.56 4.93 1.04
N HIS A 6 -5.23 4.00 1.73
CA HIS A 6 -4.58 2.89 2.40
C HIS A 6 -4.42 1.71 1.44
N VAL A 7 -3.20 1.16 1.29
CA VAL A 7 -2.89 0.04 0.37
C VAL A 7 -3.89 -1.12 0.49
N ARG A 8 -4.07 -1.61 1.73
CA ARG A 8 -5.07 -2.65 2.04
C ARG A 8 -6.51 -2.19 1.77
N GLY A 9 -6.96 -1.15 2.46
CA GLY A 9 -8.36 -0.70 2.45
C GLY A 9 -8.90 -0.38 1.06
N LEU A 10 -8.06 0.19 0.18
CA LEU A 10 -8.48 0.60 -1.15
C LEU A 10 -9.03 -0.55 -2.00
N THR A 11 -8.51 -1.78 -1.83
CA THR A 11 -8.80 -2.90 -2.73
C THR A 11 -9.28 -4.17 -2.01
N GLN A 12 -9.28 -4.21 -0.67
CA GLN A 12 -9.60 -5.41 0.12
C GLN A 12 -10.94 -6.05 -0.23
N GLN A 13 -11.95 -5.23 -0.60
CA GLN A 13 -13.30 -5.68 -0.94
C GLN A 13 -13.64 -5.49 -2.43
N HIS A 14 -12.66 -5.18 -3.28
CA HIS A 14 -12.94 -4.86 -4.68
C HIS A 14 -13.32 -6.13 -5.47
N PRO A 15 -14.56 -6.25 -6.00
CA PRO A 15 -15.06 -7.51 -6.55
C PRO A 15 -14.31 -7.95 -7.81
N GLU A 16 -13.88 -6.99 -8.64
CA GLU A 16 -13.16 -7.25 -9.89
C GLU A 16 -11.65 -7.52 -9.72
N ILE A 17 -11.11 -7.41 -8.51
CA ILE A 17 -9.74 -7.80 -8.21
C ILE A 17 -9.73 -9.26 -7.76
N PRO A 18 -8.85 -10.12 -8.30
CA PRO A 18 -8.68 -11.50 -7.82
C PRO A 18 -8.44 -11.52 -6.31
N GLU A 19 -9.12 -12.42 -5.59
CA GLU A 19 -9.11 -12.45 -4.12
C GLU A 19 -7.69 -12.51 -3.53
N THR A 20 -6.79 -13.26 -4.18
CA THR A 20 -5.38 -13.39 -3.79
C THR A 20 -4.57 -12.10 -3.88
N LEU A 21 -5.03 -11.11 -4.64
CA LEU A 21 -4.35 -9.82 -4.79
C LEU A 21 -5.00 -8.71 -3.96
N ARG A 22 -6.21 -8.91 -3.44
CA ARG A 22 -6.95 -7.84 -2.73
C ARG A 22 -6.19 -7.35 -1.50
N GLY A 23 -6.08 -6.03 -1.39
CA GLY A 23 -5.41 -5.37 -0.28
C GLY A 23 -3.88 -5.45 -0.31
N THR A 24 -3.30 -5.68 -1.49
CA THR A 24 -1.85 -5.85 -1.69
C THR A 24 -1.29 -4.78 -2.63
N TYR A 25 0.04 -4.66 -2.72
CA TYR A 25 0.70 -3.78 -3.69
C TYR A 25 0.34 -4.18 -5.13
N ALA A 26 0.25 -5.49 -5.43
CA ALA A 26 -0.14 -5.97 -6.74
C ALA A 26 -1.52 -5.44 -7.18
N ALA A 27 -2.47 -5.29 -6.26
CA ALA A 27 -3.78 -4.73 -6.57
C ALA A 27 -3.75 -3.24 -6.94
N LEU A 28 -2.82 -2.46 -6.38
CA LEU A 28 -2.69 -1.03 -6.75
C LEU A 28 -2.34 -0.86 -8.23
N GLY A 29 -1.45 -1.70 -8.74
CA GLY A 29 -1.03 -1.71 -10.14
C GLY A 29 -1.92 -2.56 -11.07
N HIS A 30 -3.00 -3.16 -10.56
CA HIS A 30 -3.87 -4.01 -11.36
C HIS A 30 -4.69 -3.17 -12.36
N PRO A 31 -4.94 -3.65 -13.61
CA PRO A 31 -5.63 -2.87 -14.63
C PRO A 31 -6.97 -2.27 -14.19
N VAL A 32 -7.75 -3.00 -13.38
CA VAL A 32 -9.01 -2.51 -12.79
C VAL A 32 -8.79 -1.24 -11.96
N MET A 33 -7.79 -1.25 -11.05
CA MET A 33 -7.50 -0.08 -10.22
C MET A 33 -6.91 1.06 -11.03
N VAL A 34 -5.98 0.77 -11.93
CA VAL A 34 -5.35 1.79 -12.80
C VAL A 34 -6.43 2.49 -13.65
N ASN A 35 -7.35 1.74 -14.23
CA ASN A 35 -8.46 2.30 -15.01
C ASN A 35 -9.42 3.12 -14.14
N TYR A 36 -9.74 2.64 -12.93
CA TYR A 36 -10.56 3.38 -11.96
C TYR A 36 -9.93 4.72 -11.57
N LEU A 37 -8.65 4.72 -11.19
CA LEU A 37 -7.97 5.96 -10.77
C LEU A 37 -7.86 6.95 -11.93
N ARG A 38 -7.61 6.46 -13.15
CA ARG A 38 -7.59 7.28 -14.36
C ARG A 38 -8.97 7.86 -14.69
N SER A 39 -10.04 7.06 -14.58
CA SER A 39 -11.40 7.53 -14.86
C SER A 39 -11.90 8.50 -13.80
N LEU A 40 -11.47 8.33 -12.54
CA LEU A 40 -11.70 9.28 -11.46
C LEU A 40 -11.00 10.63 -11.71
N GLY A 41 -9.95 10.64 -12.53
CA GLY A 41 -9.24 11.87 -12.94
C GLY A 41 -8.20 12.37 -11.94
N ILE A 42 -7.70 11.49 -11.07
CA ILE A 42 -6.64 11.85 -10.13
C ILE A 42 -5.28 11.95 -10.86
N THR A 43 -4.37 12.76 -10.33
CA THR A 43 -3.01 12.88 -10.88
C THR A 43 -1.98 12.18 -10.01
N THR A 44 -2.25 12.08 -8.71
CA THR A 44 -1.29 11.63 -7.71
C THR A 44 -2.01 10.76 -6.70
N LEU A 45 -1.51 9.54 -6.49
CA LEU A 45 -1.93 8.63 -5.43
C LEU A 45 -1.00 8.81 -4.24
N GLU A 46 -1.53 9.27 -3.11
CA GLU A 46 -0.80 9.36 -1.85
C GLU A 46 -1.11 8.12 -1.00
N LEU A 47 -0.08 7.36 -0.64
CA LEU A 47 -0.23 6.15 0.16
C LEU A 47 0.05 6.46 1.63
N LEU A 48 -0.83 5.99 2.51
CA LEU A 48 -0.53 5.84 3.93
C LEU A 48 0.76 5.03 4.13
N PRO A 49 1.41 5.10 5.32
CA PRO A 49 2.73 4.53 5.55
C PRO A 49 2.91 3.10 5.02
N VAL A 50 3.85 2.95 4.08
CA VAL A 50 4.24 1.66 3.50
C VAL A 50 5.57 1.14 4.04
N ALA A 51 6.31 1.95 4.80
CA ALA A 51 7.53 1.49 5.48
C ALA A 51 7.18 0.45 6.54
N HIS A 52 8.06 -0.53 6.76
CA HIS A 52 7.76 -1.66 7.63
C HIS A 52 7.57 -1.20 9.09
N PHE A 53 6.40 -1.52 9.63
CA PHE A 53 5.93 -1.03 10.93
C PHE A 53 5.44 -2.16 11.83
N ALA A 54 5.37 -1.89 13.14
CA ALA A 54 4.93 -2.85 14.13
C ALA A 54 3.62 -2.39 14.79
N SER A 55 2.82 -3.36 15.24
CA SER A 55 1.71 -3.07 16.15
C SER A 55 2.23 -2.90 17.56
N GLU A 56 1.76 -1.87 18.25
CA GLU A 56 2.16 -1.51 19.60
C GLU A 56 1.74 -2.60 20.60
N PRO A 57 2.52 -2.86 21.67
CA PRO A 57 2.19 -3.90 22.65
C PRO A 57 0.77 -3.78 23.22
N ARG A 58 0.30 -2.55 23.44
CA ARG A 58 -1.08 -2.29 23.91
C ARG A 58 -2.14 -2.79 22.93
N LEU A 59 -1.95 -2.59 21.62
CA LEU A 59 -2.90 -3.08 20.61
C LEU A 59 -2.91 -4.60 20.59
N LEU A 60 -1.73 -5.22 20.63
CA LEU A 60 -1.60 -6.67 20.65
C LEU A 60 -2.27 -7.30 21.89
N GLN A 61 -2.13 -6.68 23.06
CA GLN A 61 -2.83 -7.10 24.29
C GLN A 61 -4.36 -7.03 24.18
N LEU A 62 -4.87 -6.16 23.31
CA LEU A 62 -6.30 -6.00 23.03
C LEU A 62 -6.78 -6.85 21.84
N GLY A 63 -5.92 -7.67 21.24
CA GLY A 63 -6.25 -8.42 20.02
C GLY A 63 -6.43 -7.53 18.78
N LEU A 64 -5.91 -6.31 18.82
CA LEU A 64 -5.95 -5.33 17.74
C LEU A 64 -4.61 -5.29 17.00
N SER A 65 -4.61 -4.67 15.83
CA SER A 65 -3.41 -4.39 15.04
C SER A 65 -3.35 -2.93 14.64
N ASN A 66 -2.14 -2.43 14.45
CA ASN A 66 -1.95 -1.13 13.83
C ASN A 66 -2.31 -1.27 12.35
N TYR A 67 -3.39 -0.59 11.96
CA TYR A 67 -3.88 -0.60 10.59
C TYR A 67 -3.12 0.43 9.74
N TRP A 68 -3.02 1.67 10.23
CA TRP A 68 -2.53 2.82 9.44
C TRP A 68 -1.02 2.85 9.20
N GLY A 69 -0.21 2.29 10.10
CA GLY A 69 1.23 2.17 9.85
C GLY A 69 2.14 3.27 10.38
N TYR A 70 1.61 4.21 11.17
CA TYR A 70 2.38 5.28 11.81
C TYR A 70 3.24 4.80 13.01
N ASN A 71 3.97 3.69 12.86
CA ASN A 71 4.93 3.17 13.84
C ASN A 71 6.07 2.39 13.16
N PRO A 72 6.85 3.02 12.25
CA PRO A 72 7.86 2.32 11.48
C PRO A 72 9.07 1.95 12.36
N PHE A 73 9.64 0.77 12.10
CA PHE A 73 10.90 0.33 12.70
C PHE A 73 11.98 0.04 11.64
N ALA A 74 11.60 -0.15 10.38
CA ALA A 74 12.53 -0.31 9.26
C ALA A 74 12.13 0.59 8.08
N LEU A 75 12.63 1.83 8.09
CA LEU A 75 12.27 2.90 7.16
C LEU A 75 12.58 2.60 5.68
N TRP A 76 13.52 1.68 5.42
CA TRP A 76 13.98 1.33 4.07
C TRP A 76 13.40 0.01 3.55
N ALA A 77 12.54 -0.64 4.33
CA ALA A 77 11.84 -1.85 3.94
C ALA A 77 10.35 -1.52 3.74
N VAL A 78 9.77 -1.96 2.63
CA VAL A 78 8.32 -1.91 2.46
C VAL A 78 7.66 -2.96 3.36
N ASP A 79 6.46 -2.69 3.85
CA ASP A 79 5.78 -3.59 4.78
C ASP A 79 5.34 -4.87 4.06
N PRO A 80 5.80 -6.05 4.51
CA PRO A 80 5.48 -7.32 3.85
C PRO A 80 4.02 -7.71 4.01
N ARG A 81 3.27 -7.14 4.97
CA ARG A 81 1.83 -7.41 5.12
C ARG A 81 1.00 -6.90 3.97
N TYR A 82 1.56 -6.04 3.13
CA TYR A 82 0.88 -5.57 1.91
C TYR A 82 1.37 -6.30 0.65
N ALA A 83 2.24 -7.31 0.75
CA ALA A 83 2.57 -8.15 -0.39
C ALA A 83 1.50 -9.23 -0.61
N SER A 84 1.28 -9.63 -1.86
CA SER A 84 0.35 -10.72 -2.22
C SER A 84 0.89 -12.12 -1.92
N GLY A 85 2.18 -12.25 -1.66
CA GLY A 85 2.84 -13.53 -1.38
C GLY A 85 3.01 -14.40 -2.63
N GLN A 86 3.10 -13.78 -3.82
CA GLN A 86 3.40 -14.51 -5.06
C GLN A 86 4.77 -15.23 -4.96
N PRO A 87 4.87 -16.48 -5.45
CA PRO A 87 6.13 -17.19 -5.49
C PRO A 87 7.19 -16.39 -6.24
N ASP A 88 8.42 -16.38 -5.71
CA ASP A 88 9.59 -15.72 -6.31
C ASP A 88 9.47 -14.19 -6.50
N VAL A 89 8.47 -13.56 -5.86
CA VAL A 89 8.27 -12.10 -5.88
C VAL A 89 8.43 -11.56 -4.46
N THR A 90 9.44 -10.71 -4.27
CA THR A 90 9.62 -9.98 -3.01
C THR A 90 8.61 -8.84 -2.88
N PRO A 91 8.26 -8.41 -1.64
CA PRO A 91 7.41 -7.24 -1.42
C PRO A 91 7.89 -5.98 -2.15
N LEU A 92 9.20 -5.77 -2.22
CA LEU A 92 9.81 -4.64 -2.92
C LEU A 92 9.60 -4.72 -4.43
N GLN A 93 9.80 -5.90 -5.04
CA GLN A 93 9.56 -6.10 -6.47
C GLN A 93 8.08 -5.87 -6.82
N GLU A 94 7.17 -6.39 -6.00
CA GLU A 94 5.73 -6.20 -6.18
C GLU A 94 5.35 -4.71 -6.12
N PHE A 95 5.86 -4.00 -5.11
CA PHE A 95 5.63 -2.56 -4.96
C PHE A 95 6.21 -1.75 -6.14
N GLN A 96 7.44 -2.04 -6.55
CA GLN A 96 8.06 -1.40 -7.72
C GLN A 96 7.25 -1.63 -8.99
N GLN A 97 6.70 -2.83 -9.19
CA GLN A 97 5.87 -3.13 -10.34
C GLN A 97 4.54 -2.35 -10.31
N ALA A 98 3.92 -2.22 -9.15
CA ALA A 98 2.72 -1.41 -8.99
C ALA A 98 2.97 0.07 -9.33
N VAL A 99 4.07 0.63 -8.81
CA VAL A 99 4.50 2.01 -9.12
C VAL A 99 4.76 2.18 -10.62
N LYS A 100 5.43 1.24 -11.27
CA LYS A 100 5.65 1.27 -12.74
C LYS A 100 4.33 1.32 -13.50
N ASN A 101 3.35 0.51 -13.10
CA ASN A 101 2.05 0.47 -13.76
C ASN A 101 1.28 1.79 -13.58
N LEU A 102 1.32 2.39 -12.39
CA LEU A 102 0.71 3.69 -12.12
C LEU A 102 1.38 4.81 -12.93
N HIS A 103 2.73 4.83 -12.97
CA HIS A 103 3.48 5.80 -13.76
C HIS A 103 3.20 5.66 -15.25
N ALA A 104 3.07 4.44 -15.77
CA ALA A 104 2.71 4.19 -17.17
C ALA A 104 1.31 4.76 -17.53
N ALA A 105 0.44 4.91 -16.54
CA ALA A 105 -0.87 5.56 -16.68
C ALA A 105 -0.85 7.08 -16.41
N GLY A 106 0.32 7.66 -16.13
CA GLY A 106 0.47 9.08 -15.80
C GLY A 106 0.05 9.45 -14.37
N ILE A 107 0.00 8.48 -13.46
CA ILE A 107 -0.36 8.69 -12.06
C ILE A 107 0.92 8.70 -11.22
N GLU A 108 1.19 9.81 -10.54
CA GLU A 108 2.30 9.94 -9.60
C GLU A 108 2.03 9.17 -8.30
N VAL A 109 3.08 8.75 -7.61
CA VAL A 109 2.97 8.10 -6.29
C VAL A 109 3.69 8.92 -5.24
N LEU A 110 2.94 9.33 -4.21
CA LEU A 110 3.46 10.01 -3.02
C LEU A 110 3.37 9.06 -1.82
N LEU A 111 4.38 9.06 -0.96
CA LEU A 111 4.44 8.19 0.21
C LEU A 111 4.37 9.03 1.48
N ASP A 112 3.43 8.72 2.35
CA ASP A 112 3.41 9.21 3.71
C ASP A 112 4.55 8.55 4.50
N VAL A 113 5.44 9.37 5.05
CA VAL A 113 6.66 8.96 5.72
C VAL A 113 6.75 9.54 7.12
N VAL A 114 7.08 8.68 8.09
CA VAL A 114 7.22 9.07 9.49
C VAL A 114 8.70 9.05 9.87
N PHE A 115 9.32 10.24 9.93
CA PHE A 115 10.69 10.42 10.41
C PHE A 115 10.77 11.06 11.80
N ASN A 116 9.63 11.36 12.42
CA ASN A 116 9.59 11.97 13.73
C ASN A 116 10.27 11.05 14.76
N PRO A 117 11.10 11.60 15.66
CA PRO A 117 11.79 10.78 16.64
C PRO A 117 10.77 10.10 17.56
N HIS A 118 10.90 8.78 17.70
CA HIS A 118 10.24 8.01 18.76
C HIS A 118 10.69 8.59 20.11
N ARG A 119 9.78 9.21 20.86
CA ARG A 119 10.03 9.66 22.23
C ARG A 119 9.80 8.55 23.23
#